data_AF-A0A375DPK8-F1
#
_entry.id   AF-A0A375DPK8-F1
#
_cell.length_a   1.000
_cell.length_b   1.000
_cell.length_c   1.000
_cell.angle_alpha   90.00
_cell.angle_beta   90.00
_cell.angle_gamma   90.00
#
_symmetry.space_group_name_H-M   'P 1'
#
loop_
_entity.id
_entity.type
_entity.pdbx_description
1 polymer ?
#
loop_
_entity_poly.entity_id
_entity_poly.type
_entity_poly.pdbx_seq_one_letter_code
_entity_poly.pdbx_strand_id
1 'polypeptide(L)'
;MATYKQLLAEKEALEAKLNEVRANEVAGVIDKIRELMTEYGLTAEDILPRRKRGRPAGSSARKPAAALPPKYMDPKTGKTWSGRGRAPAWLGKRPERFLIEQ
;
A
#
# COMPACT_ATOMS: atom_id res chain seq x y z
N MET A 1 -24.98 17.41 -34.94
CA MET A 1 -24.25 17.04 -33.72
C MET A 1 -23.29 15.92 -34.06
N ALA A 2 -22.06 15.95 -33.55
CA ALA A 2 -21.12 14.84 -33.73
C ALA A 2 -21.71 13.56 -33.12
N THR A 3 -21.53 12.43 -33.79
CA THR A 3 -21.98 11.14 -33.26
C THR A 3 -21.05 10.66 -32.15
N TYR A 4 -21.56 9.82 -31.25
CA TYR A 4 -20.77 9.28 -30.13
C TYR A 4 -19.46 8.64 -30.58
N LYS A 5 -19.47 7.90 -31.71
CA LYS A 5 -18.26 7.27 -32.27
C LYS A 5 -17.24 8.28 -32.78
N GLN A 6 -17.69 9.41 -33.34
CA GLN A 6 -16.80 10.47 -33.80
C GLN A 6 -16.12 11.19 -32.63
N LEU A 7 -16.86 11.47 -31.55
CA LEU A 7 -16.29 12.05 -30.33
C LEU A 7 -15.26 11.13 -29.65
N LEU A 8 -15.46 9.82 -29.72
CA LEU A 8 -14.49 8.84 -29.20
C LEU A 8 -13.18 8.88 -30.00
N ALA A 9 -13.27 8.88 -31.34
CA ALA A 9 -12.10 8.94 -32.21
C ALA A 9 -11.32 10.27 -32.06
N GLU A 10 -12.04 11.39 -31.91
CA GLU A 10 -11.42 12.70 -31.61
C GLU A 10 -10.68 12.69 -30.27
N LYS A 11 -11.27 12.06 -29.24
CA LYS A 11 -10.62 11.90 -27.93
C LYS A 11 -9.33 11.10 -28.04
N GLU A 12 -9.33 9.95 -28.71
CA GLU A 12 -8.13 9.12 -28.87
C GLU A 12 -7.03 9.87 -29.63
N ALA A 13 -7.38 10.60 -30.68
CA ALA A 13 -6.42 11.42 -31.43
C ALA A 13 -5.82 12.55 -30.58
N LEU A 14 -6.60 13.16 -29.69
CA LEU A 14 -6.11 14.17 -28.75
C LEU A 14 -5.21 13.56 -27.68
N GLU A 15 -5.57 12.40 -27.13
CA GLU A 15 -4.74 11.69 -26.15
C GLU A 15 -3.40 11.26 -26.76
N ALA A 16 -3.37 10.80 -28.00
CA ALA A 16 -2.14 10.47 -28.71
C ALA A 16 -1.20 11.70 -28.81
N LYS A 17 -1.74 12.85 -29.24
CA LYS A 17 -0.97 14.10 -29.32
C LYS A 17 -0.48 14.57 -27.96
N LEU A 18 -1.30 14.46 -26.91
CA LEU A 18 -0.90 14.81 -25.54
C LEU A 18 0.26 13.94 -25.07
N ASN A 19 0.23 12.64 -25.37
CA ASN A 19 1.30 11.72 -24.99
C ASN A 19 2.60 12.02 -25.74
N GLU A 20 2.54 12.37 -27.04
CA GLU A 20 3.70 12.80 -27.82
C GLU A 20 4.35 14.06 -27.25
N VAL A 21 3.55 15.09 -26.96
CA VAL A 21 4.04 16.34 -26.35
C VAL A 21 4.65 16.05 -24.99
N ARG A 22 3.96 15.27 -24.14
CA ARG A 22 4.47 14.88 -22.82
C ARG A 22 5.78 14.12 -22.91
N ALA A 23 5.95 13.22 -23.88
CA ALA A 23 7.20 12.48 -24.05
C ALA A 23 8.37 13.42 -24.37
N ASN A 24 8.15 14.41 -25.23
CA ASN A 24 9.16 15.43 -25.58
C ASN A 24 9.49 16.33 -24.39
N GLU A 25 8.48 16.80 -23.65
CA GLU A 25 8.68 17.60 -22.44
C GLU A 25 9.46 16.82 -21.36
N VAL A 26 9.09 15.56 -21.14
CA VAL A 26 9.78 14.70 -20.17
C VAL A 26 11.23 14.47 -20.58
N ALA A 27 11.53 14.29 -21.86
CA ALA A 27 12.91 14.17 -22.35
C ALA A 27 13.73 15.43 -22.03
N GLY A 28 13.20 16.63 -22.33
CA GLY A 28 13.87 17.89 -22.02
C GLY A 28 14.07 18.11 -20.51
N VAL A 29 13.09 17.71 -19.69
CA VAL A 29 13.21 17.75 -18.22
C VAL A 29 14.30 16.80 -17.74
N ILE A 30 14.40 15.59 -18.30
CA ILE A 30 15.44 14.61 -17.95
C ILE A 30 16.83 15.18 -18.25
N ASP A 31 17.02 15.82 -19.40
CA ASP A 31 18.32 16.40 -19.76
C ASP A 31 18.70 17.54 -18.82
N LYS A 32 17.74 18.39 -18.44
CA LYS A 32 17.97 19.43 -17.43
C LYS A 32 18.34 18.85 -16.06
N ILE A 33 17.68 17.77 -15.63
CA ILE A 33 18.03 17.08 -14.39
C ILE A 33 19.46 16.52 -14.48
N ARG A 34 19.85 15.92 -15.61
CA ARG A 34 21.21 15.38 -15.81
C ARG A 34 22.28 16.46 -15.79
N GLU A 35 22.00 17.62 -16.38
CA GLU A 35 22.88 18.80 -16.33
C GLU A 35 23.09 19.23 -14.88
N LEU A 36 22.00 19.44 -14.12
CA LEU A 36 22.06 19.79 -12.71
C LEU A 36 22.77 18.71 -11.86
N MET A 37 22.54 17.44 -12.17
CA MET A 37 23.25 16.34 -11.50
C MET A 37 24.76 16.44 -11.72
N THR A 38 25.19 16.79 -12.94
CA THR A 38 26.60 16.91 -13.28
C THR A 38 27.22 18.15 -12.64
N GLU A 39 26.53 19.29 -12.69
CA GLU A 39 26.99 20.57 -12.11
C GLU A 39 27.22 20.47 -10.60
N TYR A 40 26.29 19.84 -9.88
CA TYR A 40 26.34 19.72 -8.42
C TYR A 40 26.94 18.40 -7.94
N GLY A 41 27.41 17.53 -8.85
CA GLY A 41 27.96 16.22 -8.51
C GLY A 41 26.97 15.30 -7.79
N LEU A 42 25.68 15.41 -8.10
CA LEU A 42 24.61 14.60 -7.50
C LEU A 42 24.51 13.25 -8.21
N THR A 43 24.34 12.20 -7.42
CA THR A 43 24.07 10.86 -7.93
C THR A 43 22.58 10.55 -7.87
N ALA A 44 22.14 9.52 -8.60
CA ALA A 44 20.75 9.07 -8.52
C ALA A 44 20.33 8.70 -7.08
N GLU A 45 21.29 8.25 -6.25
CA GLU A 45 21.05 7.90 -4.85
C GLU A 45 20.74 9.12 -3.96
N ASP A 46 21.17 10.32 -4.36
CA ASP A 46 20.92 11.57 -3.63
C ASP A 46 19.52 12.13 -3.90
N ILE A 47 18.96 11.83 -5.08
CA ILE A 47 17.62 12.25 -5.50
C ILE A 47 16.55 11.24 -5.06
N LEU A 48 16.89 9.95 -5.08
CA LEU A 48 15.97 8.90 -4.67
C LEU A 48 15.61 9.06 -3.18
N PRO A 49 14.33 8.87 -2.80
CA PRO A 49 13.95 8.90 -1.39
C PRO A 49 14.71 7.78 -0.67
N ARG A 50 15.65 8.16 0.20
CA ARG A 50 16.40 7.21 1.02
C ARG A 50 15.41 6.36 1.81
N ARG A 51 15.23 5.10 1.39
CA ARG A 51 14.56 4.09 2.21
C ARG A 51 15.35 4.02 3.51
N LYS A 52 14.84 4.59 4.59
CA LYS A 52 15.45 4.47 5.92
C LYS A 52 15.63 2.98 6.21
N ARG A 53 16.85 2.48 6.05
CA ARG A 53 17.26 1.16 6.49
C ARG A 53 17.27 1.23 8.02
N GLY A 54 16.14 0.88 8.62
CA GLY A 54 15.93 0.95 10.06
C GLY A 54 14.86 1.95 10.48
N ARG A 55 13.62 1.70 10.04
CA ARG A 55 12.34 1.95 10.74
C ARG A 55 11.26 2.06 9.67
N PRO A 56 10.29 1.12 9.60
CA PRO A 56 9.15 1.35 8.73
C PRO A 56 8.46 2.62 9.24
N ALA A 57 8.52 3.68 8.44
CA ALA A 57 7.67 4.85 8.65
C ALA A 57 6.23 4.31 8.65
N GLY A 58 5.52 4.57 9.75
CA GLY A 58 4.19 4.04 10.01
C GLY A 58 3.23 4.32 8.86
N SER A 59 3.12 3.38 7.93
CA SER A 59 1.85 3.09 7.30
C SER A 59 1.09 2.27 8.32
N SER A 60 0.23 2.95 9.07
CA SER A 60 -0.88 2.32 9.78
C SER A 60 -1.87 1.77 8.73
N ALA A 61 -1.44 0.75 8.02
CA ALA A 61 -2.28 -0.22 7.37
C ALA A 61 -1.79 -1.57 7.87
N ARG A 62 -2.08 -1.84 9.15
CA ARG A 62 -2.25 -3.23 9.57
C ARG A 62 -3.29 -3.79 8.60
N LYS A 63 -2.83 -4.50 7.56
CA LYS A 63 -3.64 -5.55 6.94
C LYS A 63 -4.26 -6.30 8.12
N PRO A 64 -5.60 -6.44 8.21
CA PRO A 64 -6.14 -7.33 9.22
C PRO A 64 -5.50 -8.68 8.92
N ALA A 65 -4.56 -9.10 9.77
CA ALA A 65 -4.11 -10.48 9.78
C ALA A 65 -5.41 -11.27 9.86
N ALA A 66 -5.70 -12.07 8.82
CA ALA A 66 -6.93 -12.83 8.69
C ALA A 66 -7.27 -13.38 10.07
N ALA A 67 -8.40 -12.91 10.62
CA ALA A 67 -8.78 -13.23 11.99
C ALA A 67 -8.88 -14.76 12.07
N LEU A 68 -7.87 -15.39 12.68
CA LEU A 68 -7.87 -16.82 12.92
C LEU A 68 -9.17 -17.16 13.66
N PRO A 69 -9.82 -18.29 13.34
CA PRO A 69 -11.02 -18.70 14.03
C PRO A 69 -10.75 -18.72 15.54
N PRO A 70 -11.67 -18.18 16.35
CA PRO A 70 -11.50 -18.17 17.79
C PRO A 70 -11.40 -19.61 18.30
N LYS A 71 -10.33 -19.92 19.02
CA LYS A 71 -10.10 -21.25 19.60
C LYS A 71 -10.78 -21.38 20.96
N TYR A 72 -10.92 -20.27 21.69
CA TYR A 72 -11.54 -20.23 23.01
C TYR A 72 -12.62 -19.16 23.07
N MET A 73 -13.73 -19.41 23.78
CA MET A 73 -14.81 -18.46 24.06
C MET A 73 -15.23 -18.52 25.53
N ASP A 74 -15.41 -17.34 26.13
CA ASP A 74 -16.00 -17.21 27.46
C ASP A 74 -17.53 -17.33 27.39
N PRO A 75 -18.15 -18.36 28.01
CA PRO A 75 -19.61 -18.52 28.00
C PRO A 75 -20.36 -17.42 28.76
N LYS A 76 -19.68 -16.68 29.64
CA LYS A 76 -20.32 -15.61 30.42
C LYS A 76 -20.30 -14.25 29.72
N THR A 77 -19.26 -13.97 28.94
CA THR A 77 -19.05 -12.64 28.34
C THR A 77 -19.05 -12.64 26.82
N GLY A 78 -19.04 -13.82 26.18
CA GLY A 78 -18.97 -13.97 24.73
C GLY A 78 -17.62 -13.55 24.13
N LYS A 79 -16.63 -13.24 24.96
CA LYS A 79 -15.29 -12.86 24.49
C LYS A 79 -14.58 -14.07 23.92
N THR A 80 -13.94 -13.89 22.78
CA THR A 80 -13.22 -14.96 22.09
C THR A 80 -11.72 -14.70 22.05
N TRP A 81 -10.93 -15.79 21.99
CA TRP A 81 -9.48 -15.74 21.91
C TRP A 81 -8.96 -16.81 20.95
N SER A 82 -8.11 -16.39 20.00
CA SER A 82 -7.58 -17.26 18.94
C SER A 82 -6.41 -18.15 19.38
N GLY A 83 -6.03 -18.14 20.67
CA GLY A 83 -4.87 -18.87 21.19
C GLY A 83 -3.52 -18.22 20.87
N ARG A 84 -3.51 -17.04 20.24
CA ARG A 84 -2.30 -16.30 19.84
C ARG A 84 -2.22 -14.97 20.59
N GLY A 85 -1.02 -14.62 21.07
CA GLY A 85 -0.77 -13.40 21.84
C GLY A 85 -0.96 -13.58 23.35
N ARG A 86 -1.14 -12.47 24.08
CA ARG A 86 -1.33 -12.49 25.54
C ARG A 86 -2.66 -13.18 25.87
N ALA A 87 -2.60 -14.21 26.71
CA ALA A 87 -3.79 -14.91 27.18
C ALA A 87 -4.68 -13.97 28.02
N PRO A 88 -6.00 -13.95 27.77
CA PRO A 88 -6.93 -13.15 28.54
C PRO A 88 -7.16 -13.73 29.94
N ALA A 89 -7.45 -12.87 30.91
CA ALA A 89 -7.57 -13.27 32.32
C ALA A 89 -8.68 -14.31 32.59
N TRP A 90 -9.74 -14.33 31.77
CA TRP A 90 -10.86 -15.26 31.92
C TRP A 90 -10.50 -16.71 31.58
N LEU A 91 -9.46 -16.95 30.78
CA LEU A 91 -9.05 -18.31 30.40
C LEU A 91 -8.45 -19.09 31.57
N GLY A 92 -7.89 -18.37 32.56
CA GLY A 92 -7.38 -18.94 33.81
C GLY A 92 -6.38 -20.09 33.62
N LYS A 93 -6.34 -21.00 34.60
CA LYS A 93 -5.48 -22.21 34.58
C LYS A 93 -6.14 -23.44 33.94
N ARG A 94 -7.40 -23.33 33.48
CA ARG A 94 -8.18 -24.42 32.87
C ARG A 94 -8.76 -23.99 31.51
N PRO A 95 -7.91 -23.84 30.49
CA PRO A 95 -8.32 -23.35 29.16
C PRO A 95 -9.30 -24.28 28.45
N GLU A 96 -9.29 -25.57 28.77
CA GLU A 96 -10.14 -26.61 28.16
C GLU A 96 -11.64 -26.30 28.30
N ARG A 97 -12.06 -25.67 29.39
CA ARG A 97 -13.47 -25.31 29.64
C ARG A 97 -14.03 -24.25 28.70
N PHE A 98 -13.15 -23.55 28.01
CA PHE A 98 -13.47 -22.47 27.11
C PHE A 98 -13.17 -22.81 25.67
N LEU A 99 -12.70 -24.03 25.38
CA LEU A 99 -12.35 -24.44 24.02
C LEU A 99 -13.61 -24.53 23.17
N ILE A 100 -13.60 -23.87 22.02
CA ILE A 100 -14.63 -24.03 21.00
C ILE A 100 -14.22 -25.24 20.16
N GLU A 101 -15.02 -26.31 20.18
CA GLU A 101 -14.88 -27.37 19.17
C GLU A 101 -15.22 -26.78 17.80
N GLN A 102 -14.28 -26.87 16.85
CA GLN A 102 -14.43 -26.41 15.47
C GLN A 102 -14.87 -27.58 14.59
#